data_AF-A0A1H9U1B1-F1
#
_entry.id   AF-A0A1H9U1B1-F1
#
_cell.length_a   1.000
_cell.length_b   1.000
_cell.length_c   1.000
_cell.angle_alpha   90.00
_cell.angle_beta   90.00
_cell.angle_gamma   90.00
#
_symmetry.space_group_name_H-M   'P 1'
#
loop_
_entity.id
_entity.type
_entity.pdbx_description
1 polymer ?
#
loop_
_entity_poly.entity_id
_entity_poly.type
_entity_poly.pdbx_seq_one_letter_code
_entity_poly.pdbx_strand_id
1 'polypeptide(L)'
;MATITQFQAALKEKSKRLLVEHSLGKNLIDKIESAGGRWTAKEGSDFYEFNDVPAELKPELDKKLRSAQQRLHDMDQQWHQLIR
;
A
#
# COMPACT_ATOMS: atom_id res chain seq x y z
N MET A 1 -3.80 27.97 -1.42
CA MET A 1 -3.63 27.55 -0.01
C MET A 1 -4.18 26.15 0.11
N ALA A 2 -3.33 25.17 0.42
CA ALA A 2 -3.84 23.84 0.73
C ALA A 2 -4.45 23.85 2.13
N THR A 3 -5.67 23.35 2.27
CA THR A 3 -6.33 23.27 3.59
C THR A 3 -5.64 22.20 4.44
N ILE A 4 -5.73 22.32 5.77
CA ILE A 4 -5.19 21.31 6.71
C ILE A 4 -5.69 19.90 6.34
N THR A 5 -6.92 19.79 5.86
CA THR A 5 -7.52 18.55 5.37
C THR A 5 -6.80 17.98 4.14
N GLN A 6 -6.37 18.82 3.19
CA GLN A 6 -5.60 18.38 2.02
C GLN A 6 -4.20 17.88 2.43
N PHE A 7 -3.56 18.53 3.40
CA PHE A 7 -2.31 18.03 3.96
C PHE A 7 -2.48 16.70 4.70
N GLN A 8 -3.52 16.56 5.51
CA GLN A 8 -3.84 15.30 6.21
C GLN A 8 -4.10 14.15 5.23
N ALA A 9 -4.83 14.41 4.14
CA ALA A 9 -5.07 13.42 3.09
C ALA A 9 -3.77 12.98 2.41
N ALA A 10 -2.93 13.93 1.99
CA ALA A 10 -1.64 13.63 1.36
C ALA A 10 -0.70 12.85 2.29
N LEU A 11 -0.68 13.18 3.58
CA LEU A 11 0.15 12.50 4.56
C LEU A 11 -0.34 11.07 4.82
N LYS A 12 -1.66 10.89 4.85
CA LYS A 12 -2.31 9.57 4.95
C LYS A 12 -1.95 8.69 3.76
N GLU A 13 -2.12 9.18 2.53
CA GLU A 13 -1.76 8.43 1.31
C GLU A 13 -0.28 8.04 1.26
N LYS A 14 0.62 8.98 1.61
CA LYS A 14 2.06 8.70 1.67
C LYS A 14 2.39 7.63 2.71
N SER A 15 1.72 7.66 3.86
CA SER A 15 1.92 6.67 4.93
C SER A 15 1.44 5.28 4.50
N LYS A 16 0.28 5.19 3.83
CA LYS A 16 -0.23 3.93 3.26
C LYS A 16 0.76 3.33 2.27
N ARG A 17 1.27 4.15 1.36
CA ARG A 17 2.25 3.73 0.36
C ARG A 17 3.53 3.18 1.01
N LEU A 18 4.10 3.93 1.95
CA LEU A 18 5.33 3.51 2.65
C LEU A 18 5.13 2.21 3.43
N LEU A 19 3.96 2.01 4.04
CA LEU A 19 3.65 0.80 4.80
C LEU A 19 3.62 -0.43 3.89
N VAL A 20 3.06 -0.31 2.69
CA VAL A 20 3.04 -1.37 1.69
C VAL A 20 4.42 -1.65 1.14
N GLU A 21 5.18 -0.60 0.79
CA GLU A 21 6.57 -0.73 0.33
C GLU A 21 7.43 -1.47 1.35
N HIS A 22 7.32 -1.08 2.62
CA HIS A 22 8.04 -1.71 3.72
C HIS A 22 7.59 -3.16 3.96
N SER A 23 6.29 -3.45 3.88
CA SER A 23 5.75 -4.78 4.18
C SER A 23 6.03 -5.80 3.07
N LEU A 24 6.00 -5.38 1.81
CA LEU A 24 6.39 -6.21 0.66
C LEU A 24 7.91 -6.42 0.62
N GLY A 25 8.65 -5.37 1.00
CA GLY A 25 10.09 -5.31 0.94
C GLY A 25 10.56 -4.92 -0.47
N LYS A 26 11.56 -4.04 -0.50
CA LYS A 26 12.11 -3.46 -1.73
C LYS A 26 12.47 -4.51 -2.79
N ASN A 27 13.10 -5.61 -2.38
CA ASN A 27 13.48 -6.71 -3.28
C ASN A 27 12.30 -7.35 -4.02
N LEU A 28 11.12 -7.47 -3.39
CA LEU A 28 9.97 -8.10 -4.04
C LEU A 28 9.34 -7.13 -5.05
N ILE A 29 9.26 -5.85 -4.69
CA ILE A 29 8.78 -4.79 -5.58
C ILE A 29 9.69 -4.66 -6.79
N ASP A 30 11.00 -4.57 -6.57
CA ASP A 30 11.99 -4.46 -7.65
C ASP A 30 11.89 -5.66 -8.62
N LYS A 31 11.67 -6.88 -8.10
CA LYS A 31 11.47 -8.08 -8.94
C LYS A 31 10.17 -8.03 -9.74
N ILE A 32 9.08 -7.56 -9.14
CA ILE A 32 7.78 -7.42 -9.82
C ILE A 32 7.89 -6.36 -10.92
N GLU A 33 8.46 -5.20 -10.63
CA GLU A 33 8.65 -4.10 -11.59
C GLU A 33 9.61 -4.50 -12.72
N SER A 34 10.69 -5.20 -12.41
CA SER A 34 11.65 -5.71 -13.41
C SER A 34 11.03 -6.73 -14.36
N ALA A 35 10.01 -7.46 -13.91
CA ALA A 35 9.27 -8.41 -14.74
C ALA A 35 8.13 -7.76 -15.54
N GLY A 36 7.97 -6.44 -15.47
CA GLY A 36 6.91 -5.68 -16.13
C GLY A 36 5.62 -5.54 -15.32
N GLY A 37 5.60 -6.08 -14.11
CA GLY A 37 4.49 -5.94 -13.17
C GLY A 37 4.36 -4.50 -12.66
N ARG A 38 3.14 -4.12 -12.30
CA ARG A 38 2.84 -2.78 -11.75
C ARG A 38 1.94 -2.90 -10.55
N TRP A 39 1.98 -1.88 -9.70
CA TRP A 39 1.11 -1.84 -8.54
C TRP A 39 0.55 -0.44 -8.34
N THR A 40 -0.72 -0.38 -7.98
CA THR A 40 -1.47 0.87 -7.82
C THR A 40 -2.37 0.77 -6.60
N ALA A 41 -2.49 1.88 -5.87
CA ALA A 41 -3.53 2.01 -4.86
C ALA A 41 -4.89 2.09 -5.57
N LYS A 42 -5.86 1.30 -5.11
CA LYS A 42 -7.23 1.39 -5.61
C LYS A 42 -7.88 2.66 -5.06
N GLU A 43 -8.40 3.51 -5.94
CA GLU A 43 -9.03 4.77 -5.54
C GLU A 43 -10.14 4.54 -4.50
N GLY A 44 -10.13 5.34 -3.44
CA GLY A 44 -11.11 5.25 -2.36
C GLY A 44 -11.00 4.00 -1.48
N SER A 45 -9.89 3.26 -1.55
CA SER A 45 -9.74 1.97 -0.91
C SER A 45 -8.37 1.79 -0.24
N ASP A 46 -8.33 0.94 0.79
CA ASP A 46 -7.08 0.51 1.46
C ASP A 46 -6.40 -0.66 0.72
N PHE A 47 -6.92 -1.02 -0.45
CA PHE A 47 -6.41 -2.13 -1.23
C PHE A 47 -5.42 -1.65 -2.29
N TYR A 48 -4.31 -2.35 -2.39
CA TYR A 48 -3.35 -2.22 -3.48
C TYR A 48 -3.55 -3.35 -4.47
N GLU A 49 -3.65 -3.00 -5.74
CA GLU A 49 -3.77 -3.94 -6.85
C GLU A 49 -2.40 -4.13 -7.49
N PHE A 50 -2.04 -5.38 -7.74
CA PHE A 50 -0.81 -5.78 -8.40
C PHE A 50 -1.16 -6.45 -9.73
N ASN A 51 -0.72 -5.86 -10.83
CA ASN A 51 -0.96 -6.29 -12.20
C ASN A 51 0.30 -6.91 -12.79
N ASP A 52 0.13 -7.87 -13.70
CA ASP A 52 1.22 -8.53 -14.44
C ASP A 52 2.33 -9.12 -13.54
N VAL A 53 1.93 -9.66 -12.39
CA VAL A 53 2.87 -10.30 -11.45
C VAL A 53 3.27 -11.69 -11.96
N PRO A 54 4.58 -12.01 -12.03
CA PRO A 54 5.05 -13.35 -12.36
C PRO A 54 4.47 -14.40 -11.41
N ALA A 55 4.04 -15.54 -11.96
CA ALA A 55 3.44 -16.63 -11.20
C ALA A 55 4.34 -17.14 -10.05
N GLU A 56 5.66 -17.04 -10.21
CA GLU A 56 6.66 -17.43 -9.21
C GLU A 56 6.67 -16.50 -7.99
N LEU A 57 6.37 -15.20 -8.18
CA LEU A 57 6.36 -14.19 -7.13
C LEU A 57 5.00 -14.06 -6.45
N LYS A 58 3.94 -14.57 -7.10
CA LYS A 58 2.56 -14.51 -6.61
C LYS A 58 2.36 -15.09 -5.20
N PRO A 59 2.92 -16.26 -4.82
CA PRO A 59 2.73 -16.81 -3.48
C PRO A 59 3.37 -15.94 -2.38
N GLU A 60 4.57 -15.41 -2.65
CA GLU A 60 5.27 -14.52 -1.72
C GLU A 60 4.55 -13.18 -1.60
N LEU A 61 4.11 -12.64 -2.74
CA LEU A 61 3.30 -11.43 -2.81
C LEU A 61 1.99 -11.59 -2.02
N ASP A 62 1.19 -12.61 -2.27
CA ASP A 62 -0.10 -12.81 -1.60
C ASP A 62 0.03 -12.95 -0.08
N LYS A 63 1.12 -13.58 0.38
CA LYS A 63 1.40 -13.71 1.82
C LYS A 63 1.72 -12.36 2.45
N LYS A 64 2.62 -11.59 1.84
CA LYS A 64 3.03 -10.28 2.36
C LYS A 64 1.93 -9.23 2.19
N LEU A 65 1.22 -9.27 1.06
CA LEU A 65 0.13 -8.36 0.73
C LEU A 65 -1.00 -8.49 1.74
N ARG A 66 -1.40 -9.71 2.13
CA ARG A 66 -2.39 -9.92 3.20
C ARG A 66 -1.98 -9.25 4.51
N SER A 67 -0.73 -9.42 4.92
CA SER A 67 -0.22 -8.78 6.14
C SER A 67 -0.14 -7.25 6.03
N ALA A 68 0.20 -6.73 4.84
CA ALA A 68 0.25 -5.31 4.56
C ALA A 68 -1.15 -4.68 4.57
N GLN A 69 -2.14 -5.33 3.97
CA GLN A 69 -3.54 -4.89 3.93
C GLN A 69 -4.16 -4.87 5.32
N GLN A 70 -3.88 -5.87 6.17
CA GLN A 70 -4.33 -5.83 7.57
C GLN A 70 -3.75 -4.64 8.32
N ARG A 71 -2.44 -4.39 8.19
CA ARG A 71 -1.80 -3.23 8.82
C ARG A 71 -2.30 -1.89 8.29
N LEU A 72 -2.62 -1.82 7.00
CA LEU A 72 -3.26 -0.63 6.40
C LEU A 72 -4.62 -0.37 7.03
N HIS A 73 -5.44 -1.41 7.18
CA HIS A 73 -6.74 -1.32 7.82
C HIS A 73 -6.62 -0.84 9.27
N ASP A 74 -5.70 -1.41 10.05
CA ASP A 74 -5.46 -1.01 11.44
C ASP A 74 -4.99 0.45 11.53
N MET A 75 -4.08 0.87 10.64
CA MET A 75 -3.63 2.26 10.56
C MET A 75 -4.79 3.21 10.20
N ASP A 76 -5.66 2.82 9.27
CA ASP A 76 -6.82 3.61 8.88
C ASP A 76 -7.79 3.82 10.05
N GLN A 77 -8.02 2.78 10.86
CA GLN A 77 -8.81 2.85 12.09
C GLN A 77 -8.16 3.78 13.13
N GLN A 78 -6.85 3.68 13.35
CA GLN A 78 -6.13 4.57 14.29
C GLN A 78 -6.17 6.03 13.84
N TRP A 79 -6.02 6.28 12.55
CA TRP A 79 -6.08 7.63 11.98
C TRP A 79 -7.46 8.27 12.16
N HIS A 80 -8.53 7.50 12.00
CA HIS A 80 -9.90 7.95 12.28
C HIS A 80 -10.13 8.31 13.77
N GLN A 81 -9.44 7.64 14.70
CA GLN A 81 -9.53 7.97 16.13
C GLN A 81 -8.77 9.26 16.49
N LEU A 82 -7.66 9.55 15.79
CA LEU A 82 -6.80 10.70 16.09
C LEU A 82 -7.33 12.04 15.54
N ILE A 83 -8.21 12.01 14.53
CA ILE A 83 -8.78 13.23 13.92
C ILE A 83 -10.22 13.49 14.40
N ARG A 84 -10.63 12.84 15.51
CA ARG A 84 -11.94 13.06 16.11
C ARG A 84 -11.96 14.22 17.10
#